data_AF-A0A919IZG2-F1
#
_entry.id   AF-A0A919IZG2-F1
#
_cell.length_a   1.000
_cell.length_b   1.000
_cell.length_c   1.000
_cell.angle_alpha   90.00
_cell.angle_beta   90.00
_cell.angle_gamma   90.00
#
_symmetry.space_group_name_H-M   'P 1'
#
loop_
_entity.id
_entity.type
_entity.pdbx_description
1 polymer ?
#
loop_
_entity_poly.entity_id
_entity_poly.type
_entity_poly.pdbx_seq_one_letter_code
_entity_poly.pdbx_strand_id
1 'polypeptide(L)'
;MCGVAAESHDFARARHRRPSESRNYLNHVDRSRRGYSESSDPYLNSVRHEPREPVEPGRGEAIQALTRDVLIRRSLEVSPNGFITIISIIQGVALALLAQNTFPRPTLLICVQSITLLLVFVSVFYYYLTMSVLLRWAPSFLDCFLPFAIAGLEIPPAFFLGDVSSWCMWLAAFWLFTMAGLWITGKWSPPSHFGEARQAWQAFQKYTRELRLTTGGGGLAVLVCGLLAAGDPWHETLWGTLAAAVVLGTVAMIVYRTEMRAAEIHAYFGVSRPPFN
;
A
#
# COMPACT_ATOMS: atom_id res chain seq x y z
N MET A 1 17.67 -20.41 -48.63
CA MET A 1 18.92 -20.55 -47.84
C MET A 1 18.48 -20.75 -46.39
N CYS A 2 18.23 -21.99 -45.95
CA CYS A 2 19.19 -23.03 -45.50
C CYS A 2 19.53 -22.92 -44.00
N GLY A 3 19.20 -23.99 -43.26
CA GLY A 3 19.74 -24.38 -41.95
C GLY A 3 18.95 -23.83 -40.75
N VAL A 4 18.07 -24.57 -40.05
CA VAL A 4 18.25 -25.81 -39.24
C VAL A 4 19.29 -25.66 -38.13
N ALA A 5 18.84 -25.61 -36.87
CA ALA A 5 19.26 -26.51 -35.81
C ALA A 5 18.39 -26.32 -34.54
N ALA A 6 17.85 -27.43 -34.07
CA ALA A 6 17.20 -27.59 -32.79
C ALA A 6 18.25 -27.86 -31.70
N GLU A 7 18.02 -27.39 -30.48
CA GLU A 7 18.64 -27.97 -29.29
C GLU A 7 17.66 -27.88 -28.10
N SER A 8 17.03 -29.01 -27.83
CA SER A 8 16.32 -29.32 -26.60
C SER A 8 17.35 -29.66 -25.52
N HIS A 9 17.32 -28.94 -24.40
CA HIS A 9 18.02 -29.36 -23.19
C HIS A 9 17.07 -29.43 -22.00
N ASP A 10 16.81 -30.67 -21.61
CA ASP A 10 16.35 -31.11 -20.31
C ASP A 10 17.08 -30.39 -19.16
N PHE A 11 16.34 -29.81 -18.23
CA PHE A 11 16.85 -29.49 -16.90
C PHE A 11 15.91 -29.99 -15.79
N ALA A 12 16.26 -31.20 -15.35
CA ALA A 12 16.42 -31.63 -13.97
C ALA A 12 15.35 -31.23 -12.93
N ARG A 13 14.57 -32.26 -12.56
CA ARG A 13 13.88 -32.41 -11.27
C ARG A 13 14.81 -32.10 -10.08
N ALA A 14 14.53 -31.02 -9.35
CA ALA A 14 15.13 -30.77 -8.05
C ALA A 14 14.39 -31.55 -6.95
N ARG A 15 15.19 -32.30 -6.19
CA ARG A 15 14.81 -33.25 -5.14
C ARG A 15 14.10 -32.60 -3.97
N HIS A 16 13.08 -33.29 -3.45
CA HIS A 16 12.61 -33.19 -2.07
C HIS A 16 13.79 -33.27 -1.09
N ARG A 17 14.03 -32.19 -0.34
CA ARG A 17 14.74 -32.25 0.95
C ARG A 17 13.70 -32.18 2.06
N ARG A 18 13.56 -33.28 2.79
CA ARG A 18 12.93 -33.33 4.12
C ARG A 18 13.87 -32.62 5.12
N PRO A 19 13.41 -31.64 5.90
CA PRO A 19 14.08 -31.27 7.13
C PRO A 19 13.79 -32.33 8.18
N SER A 20 14.87 -32.92 8.67
CA SER A 20 14.98 -33.82 9.80
C SER A 20 14.37 -33.26 11.08
N GLU A 21 13.70 -34.15 11.79
CA GLU A 21 13.50 -34.19 13.23
C GLU A 21 14.47 -33.29 14.03
N SER A 22 13.92 -32.35 14.80
CA SER A 22 14.55 -31.87 16.01
C SER A 22 13.68 -32.27 17.19
N ARG A 23 14.05 -33.45 17.73
CA ARG A 23 13.87 -33.82 19.13
C ARG A 23 14.35 -32.66 20.01
N ASN A 24 13.52 -32.26 20.99
CA ASN A 24 13.89 -31.95 22.38
C ASN A 24 12.91 -30.93 22.98
N TYR A 25 11.73 -31.39 23.42
CA TYR A 25 11.02 -30.79 24.56
C TYR A 25 10.22 -31.91 25.27
N LEU A 26 10.96 -32.85 25.84
CA LEU A 26 10.46 -33.76 26.87
C LEU A 26 11.40 -33.58 28.06
N ASN A 27 10.96 -32.80 29.05
CA ASN A 27 11.30 -32.93 30.47
C ASN A 27 10.64 -31.79 31.26
N HIS A 28 9.35 -31.94 31.56
CA HIS A 28 8.86 -31.59 32.89
C HIS A 28 7.63 -32.44 33.20
N VAL A 29 7.94 -33.69 33.53
CA VAL A 29 7.05 -34.61 34.22
C VAL A 29 7.18 -34.38 35.73
N ASP A 30 6.05 -34.55 36.41
CA ASP A 30 5.87 -34.80 37.85
C ASP A 30 5.97 -33.63 38.84
N ARG A 31 4.79 -33.17 39.26
CA ARG A 31 4.17 -33.63 40.53
C ARG A 31 2.83 -32.92 40.76
N SER A 32 1.73 -33.68 40.68
CA SER A 32 0.71 -33.74 41.75
C SER A 32 -0.44 -34.64 41.34
N ARG A 33 -0.27 -35.93 41.68
CA ARG A 33 -1.30 -36.97 41.67
C ARG A 33 -2.04 -36.92 43.00
N ARG A 34 -3.35 -36.67 42.98
CA ARG A 34 -4.40 -36.99 43.99
C ARG A 34 -5.68 -36.41 43.37
N GLY A 35 -6.44 -37.15 42.58
CA GLY A 35 -7.14 -38.39 42.92
C GLY A 35 -8.61 -38.03 43.09
N TYR A 36 -9.51 -38.54 42.26
CA TYR A 36 -10.91 -38.82 42.59
C TYR A 36 -11.61 -39.53 41.42
N SER A 37 -12.11 -40.73 41.72
CA SER A 37 -13.38 -41.34 41.25
C SER A 37 -13.58 -41.60 39.75
N GLU A 38 -13.38 -42.87 39.38
CA GLU A 38 -14.20 -43.57 38.39
C GLU A 38 -15.70 -43.34 38.66
N SER A 39 -16.35 -42.62 37.76
CA SER A 39 -17.80 -42.57 37.61
C SER A 39 -18.09 -42.94 36.17
N SER A 40 -18.48 -44.19 35.99
CA SER A 40 -18.99 -44.77 34.75
C SER A 40 -20.30 -44.09 34.36
N ASP A 41 -20.23 -43.13 33.44
CA ASP A 41 -21.40 -42.60 32.72
C ASP A 41 -21.52 -43.26 31.35
N PRO A 42 -22.47 -44.19 31.15
CA PRO A 42 -22.74 -44.85 29.87
C PRO A 42 -23.78 -44.08 29.04
N TYR A 43 -23.69 -42.75 28.98
CA TYR A 43 -24.49 -41.93 28.07
C TYR A 43 -23.64 -41.44 26.90
N LEU A 44 -23.55 -42.34 25.93
CA LEU A 44 -23.44 -42.06 24.50
C LEU A 44 -24.49 -41.01 24.08
N ASN A 45 -24.24 -39.74 24.38
CA ASN A 45 -24.78 -38.65 23.59
C ASN A 45 -23.97 -38.62 22.31
N SER A 46 -24.45 -39.38 21.32
CA SER A 46 -24.10 -39.16 19.93
C SER A 46 -24.42 -37.71 19.61
N VAL A 47 -23.40 -36.85 19.68
CA VAL A 47 -23.46 -35.51 19.11
C VAL A 47 -23.68 -35.73 17.63
N ARG A 48 -24.95 -35.76 17.24
CA ARG A 48 -25.41 -35.77 15.87
C ARG A 48 -24.78 -34.51 15.27
N HIS A 49 -23.70 -34.68 14.52
CA HIS A 49 -23.24 -33.66 13.59
C HIS A 49 -24.36 -33.53 12.55
N GLU A 50 -25.36 -32.72 12.86
CA GLU A 50 -26.21 -32.17 11.82
C GLU A 50 -25.26 -31.52 10.81
N PRO A 51 -25.31 -31.92 9.54
CA PRO A 51 -24.54 -31.25 8.51
C PRO A 51 -24.98 -29.79 8.55
N ARG A 52 -24.13 -28.95 9.14
CA ARG A 52 -24.35 -27.51 9.24
C ARG A 52 -24.66 -27.07 7.82
N GLU A 53 -25.89 -26.63 7.58
CA GLU A 53 -26.28 -26.13 6.27
C GLU A 53 -25.20 -25.14 5.84
N PRO A 54 -24.70 -25.22 4.59
CA PRO A 54 -23.75 -24.25 4.09
C PRO A 54 -24.43 -22.90 4.21
N VAL A 55 -24.04 -22.14 5.24
CA VAL A 55 -24.51 -20.78 5.47
C VAL A 55 -24.25 -20.07 4.16
N GLU A 56 -25.32 -19.68 3.46
CA GLU A 56 -25.17 -18.96 2.21
C GLU A 56 -24.30 -17.76 2.51
N PRO A 57 -23.15 -17.62 1.81
CA PRO A 57 -22.22 -16.57 2.12
C PRO A 57 -22.94 -15.25 1.90
N GLY A 58 -23.29 -14.58 2.99
CA GLY A 58 -23.93 -13.28 2.94
C GLY A 58 -23.06 -12.37 2.06
N ARG A 59 -23.65 -11.37 1.41
CA ARG A 59 -22.97 -10.50 0.41
C ARG A 59 -21.62 -9.88 0.87
N GLY A 60 -21.28 -9.93 2.16
CA GLY A 60 -19.97 -9.58 2.73
C GLY A 60 -18.94 -10.72 2.86
N GLU A 61 -19.30 -11.99 2.69
CA GLU A 61 -18.41 -13.17 2.74
C GLU A 61 -17.69 -13.44 1.41
N ALA A 62 -18.07 -12.78 0.32
CA ALA A 62 -17.30 -12.79 -0.93
C ALA A 62 -15.90 -12.15 -0.76
N ILE A 63 -15.69 -11.41 0.34
CA ILE A 63 -14.42 -10.78 0.68
C ILE A 63 -13.65 -11.74 1.60
N GLN A 64 -12.71 -12.49 1.01
CA GLN A 64 -11.81 -13.37 1.75
C GLN A 64 -11.08 -12.59 2.85
N ALA A 65 -11.33 -12.97 4.11
CA ALA A 65 -10.67 -12.39 5.28
C ALA A 65 -9.15 -12.44 5.13
N LEU A 66 -8.47 -11.41 5.64
CA LEU A 66 -7.01 -11.37 5.62
C LEU A 66 -6.45 -12.43 6.58
N THR A 67 -5.84 -13.48 6.04
CA THR A 67 -5.08 -14.48 6.80
C THR A 67 -3.60 -14.38 6.46
N ARG A 68 -2.73 -14.98 7.29
CA ARG A 68 -1.28 -14.99 7.08
C ARG A 68 -0.88 -15.47 5.68
N ASP A 69 -1.43 -16.61 5.24
CA ASP A 69 -1.08 -17.21 3.95
C ASP A 69 -1.56 -16.34 2.78
N VAL A 70 -2.74 -15.73 2.92
CA VAL A 70 -3.30 -14.80 1.94
C VAL A 70 -2.45 -13.54 1.83
N LEU A 71 -1.97 -12.99 2.96
CA LEU A 71 -1.12 -11.82 3.00
C LEU A 71 0.22 -12.09 2.30
N ILE A 72 0.88 -13.21 2.64
CA ILE A 72 2.16 -13.61 2.01
C ILE A 72 1.95 -13.79 0.50
N ARG A 73 0.94 -14.56 0.08
CA ARG A 73 0.67 -14.82 -1.32
C ARG A 73 0.45 -13.53 -2.12
N ARG A 74 -0.40 -12.63 -1.62
CA ARG A 74 -0.67 -11.34 -2.29
C ARG A 74 0.56 -10.45 -2.37
N SER A 75 1.37 -10.42 -1.32
CA SER A 75 2.61 -9.64 -1.33
C SER A 75 3.57 -10.09 -2.43
N LEU A 76 3.59 -11.38 -2.75
CA LEU A 76 4.41 -11.95 -3.81
C LEU A 76 3.79 -11.80 -5.21
N GLU A 77 2.47 -11.92 -5.34
CA GLU A 77 1.76 -11.84 -6.64
C GLU A 77 1.57 -10.39 -7.14
N VAL A 78 1.24 -9.46 -6.24
CA VAL A 78 0.85 -8.09 -6.61
C VAL A 78 2.07 -7.19 -6.83
N SER A 79 3.13 -7.36 -6.03
CA SER A 79 4.27 -6.44 -6.05
C SER A 79 4.98 -6.35 -7.42
N PRO A 80 5.35 -7.46 -8.08
CA PRO A 80 6.11 -7.39 -9.33
C PRO A 80 5.33 -6.72 -10.47
N ASN A 81 4.07 -7.10 -10.66
CA ASN A 81 3.21 -6.51 -11.69
C ASN A 81 2.95 -5.03 -11.41
N GLY A 82 2.73 -4.68 -10.15
CA GLY A 82 2.60 -3.31 -9.70
C GLY A 82 3.80 -2.46 -10.11
N PHE A 83 5.02 -2.90 -9.78
CA PHE A 83 6.26 -2.17 -10.12
C PHE A 83 6.46 -1.99 -11.63
N ILE A 84 6.12 -2.99 -12.45
CA ILE A 84 6.21 -2.86 -13.92
C ILE A 84 5.26 -1.76 -14.42
N THR A 85 4.04 -1.70 -13.90
CA THR A 85 3.09 -0.64 -14.25
C THR A 85 3.61 0.75 -13.86
N ILE A 86 4.19 0.91 -12.66
CA ILE A 86 4.84 2.18 -12.24
C ILE A 86 5.90 2.60 -13.25
N ILE A 87 6.83 1.68 -13.54
CA ILE A 87 7.96 1.98 -14.41
C ILE A 87 7.46 2.44 -15.77
N SER A 88 6.43 1.77 -16.32
CA SER A 88 5.82 2.16 -17.59
C SER A 88 5.15 3.54 -17.55
N ILE A 89 4.47 3.88 -16.44
CA ILE A 89 3.84 5.21 -16.29
C ILE A 89 4.92 6.29 -16.18
N ILE A 90 5.91 6.12 -15.28
CA ILE A 90 7.03 7.05 -15.11
C ILE A 90 7.77 7.26 -16.44
N GLN A 91 7.99 6.19 -17.20
CA GLN A 91 8.61 6.27 -18.52
C GLN A 91 7.75 7.08 -19.50
N GLY A 92 6.42 6.91 -19.48
CA GLY A 92 5.50 7.71 -20.30
C GLY A 92 5.55 9.20 -19.97
N VAL A 93 5.56 9.55 -18.68
CA VAL A 93 5.67 10.95 -18.21
C VAL A 93 7.04 11.53 -18.54
N ALA A 94 8.10 10.78 -18.26
CA ALA A 94 9.47 11.20 -18.56
C ALA A 94 9.63 11.49 -20.06
N LEU A 95 9.01 10.67 -20.92
CA LEU A 95 8.99 10.89 -22.36
C LEU A 95 8.21 12.16 -22.74
N ALA A 96 7.06 12.43 -22.12
CA ALA A 96 6.29 13.65 -22.35
C ALA A 96 7.05 14.91 -21.93
N LEU A 97 7.70 14.87 -20.75
CA LEU A 97 8.55 15.95 -20.25
C LEU A 97 9.79 16.16 -21.14
N LEU A 98 10.44 15.09 -21.61
CA LEU A 98 11.55 15.16 -22.55
C LEU A 98 11.12 15.80 -23.87
N ALA A 99 9.95 15.43 -24.40
CA ALA A 99 9.40 16.02 -25.61
C ALA A 99 9.17 17.53 -25.44
N GLN A 100 8.63 17.94 -24.29
CA GLN A 100 8.32 19.35 -24.00
C GLN A 100 9.58 20.20 -23.72
N ASN A 101 10.63 19.61 -23.15
CA ASN A 101 11.91 20.26 -22.82
C ASN A 101 12.98 20.15 -23.93
N THR A 102 12.58 19.81 -25.16
CA THR A 102 13.51 19.79 -26.31
C THR A 102 14.12 21.19 -26.60
N PHE A 103 13.63 22.25 -25.94
CA PHE A 103 14.21 23.60 -25.90
C PHE A 103 13.97 24.25 -24.51
N PRO A 104 14.48 25.47 -24.24
CA PRO A 104 15.75 25.88 -23.57
C PRO A 104 16.10 25.26 -22.19
N ARG A 105 17.26 25.62 -21.60
CA ARG A 105 17.78 25.06 -20.33
C ARG A 105 16.79 25.25 -19.16
N PRO A 106 16.38 24.18 -18.46
CA PRO A 106 15.45 24.29 -17.32
C PRO A 106 16.10 25.05 -16.15
N THR A 107 15.30 25.85 -15.45
CA THR A 107 15.73 26.52 -14.22
C THR A 107 15.88 25.51 -13.08
N LEU A 108 16.70 25.84 -12.07
CA LEU A 108 16.88 24.96 -10.90
C LEU A 108 15.55 24.67 -10.19
N LEU A 109 14.64 25.66 -10.15
CA LEU A 109 13.31 25.51 -9.56
C LEU A 109 12.48 24.43 -10.28
N ILE A 110 12.47 24.44 -11.62
CA ILE A 110 11.78 23.42 -12.42
C ILE A 110 12.33 22.02 -12.14
N CYS A 111 13.65 21.89 -11.97
CA CYS A 111 14.27 20.62 -11.60
C CYS A 111 13.81 20.15 -10.22
N VAL A 112 13.76 21.04 -9.23
CA VAL A 112 13.28 20.72 -7.87
C VAL A 112 11.80 20.34 -7.88
N GLN A 113 10.95 21.09 -8.60
CA GLN A 113 9.52 20.78 -8.74
C GLN A 113 9.30 19.42 -9.44
N SER A 114 10.06 19.14 -10.49
CA SER A 114 10.02 17.86 -11.23
C SER A 114 10.39 16.67 -10.34
N ILE A 115 11.50 16.76 -9.59
CA ILE A 115 11.92 15.71 -8.65
C ILE A 115 10.88 15.54 -7.54
N THR A 116 10.33 16.63 -7.04
CA THR A 116 9.28 16.61 -6.01
C THR A 116 8.03 15.90 -6.52
N LEU A 117 7.59 16.20 -7.75
CA LEU A 117 6.44 15.56 -8.38
C LEU A 117 6.67 14.05 -8.59
N LEU A 118 7.87 13.67 -9.04
CA LEU A 118 8.27 12.26 -9.17
C LEU A 118 8.15 11.52 -7.82
N LEU A 119 8.62 12.13 -6.73
CA LEU A 119 8.54 11.52 -5.39
C LEU A 119 7.10 11.45 -4.86
N VAL A 120 6.26 12.44 -5.16
CA VAL A 120 4.81 12.36 -4.87
C VAL A 120 4.20 11.16 -5.60
N PHE A 121 4.50 10.98 -6.88
CA PHE A 121 3.98 9.86 -7.67
C PHE A 121 4.41 8.51 -7.09
N VAL A 122 5.72 8.34 -6.83
CA VAL A 122 6.25 7.13 -6.18
C VAL A 122 5.55 6.87 -4.86
N SER A 123 5.32 7.90 -4.05
CA SER A 123 4.63 7.78 -2.75
C SER A 123 3.17 7.34 -2.90
N VAL A 124 2.41 7.93 -3.84
CA VAL A 124 1.00 7.60 -4.11
C VAL A 124 0.88 6.16 -4.56
N PHE A 125 1.75 5.72 -5.48
CA PHE A 125 1.72 4.35 -5.95
C PHE A 125 2.17 3.35 -4.88
N TYR A 126 3.21 3.69 -4.12
CA TYR A 126 3.65 2.88 -2.99
C TYR A 126 2.53 2.69 -1.96
N TYR A 127 1.78 3.76 -1.67
CA TYR A 127 0.59 3.71 -0.83
C TYR A 127 -0.51 2.83 -1.45
N TYR A 128 -0.78 2.99 -2.74
CA TYR A 128 -1.75 2.16 -3.47
C TYR A 128 -1.41 0.67 -3.36
N LEU A 129 -0.16 0.27 -3.64
CA LEU A 129 0.29 -1.12 -3.49
C LEU A 129 0.12 -1.63 -2.07
N THR A 130 0.52 -0.82 -1.08
CA THR A 130 0.35 -1.18 0.33
C THR A 130 -1.13 -1.43 0.66
N MET A 131 -2.02 -0.59 0.16
CA MET A 131 -3.46 -0.75 0.33
C MET A 131 -4.02 -1.97 -0.41
N SER A 132 -3.55 -2.26 -1.62
CA SER A 132 -3.96 -3.46 -2.37
C SER A 132 -3.52 -4.76 -1.69
N VAL A 133 -2.41 -4.73 -0.94
CA VAL A 133 -1.96 -5.87 -0.13
C VAL A 133 -2.81 -6.01 1.14
N LEU A 134 -3.07 -4.90 1.84
CA LEU A 134 -3.78 -4.91 3.12
C LEU A 134 -5.29 -5.10 3.00
N LEU A 135 -5.92 -4.53 1.97
CA LEU A 135 -7.37 -4.56 1.79
C LEU A 135 -7.74 -5.34 0.54
N ARG A 136 -8.65 -6.31 0.69
CA ARG A 136 -9.29 -6.96 -0.45
C ARG A 136 -10.53 -6.17 -0.84
N TRP A 137 -10.52 -5.60 -2.04
CA TRP A 137 -11.73 -5.14 -2.71
C TRP A 137 -12.04 -6.16 -3.82
N ALA A 138 -13.31 -6.48 -4.04
CA ALA A 138 -13.68 -7.23 -5.23
C ALA A 138 -13.31 -6.35 -6.45
N PRO A 139 -12.54 -6.86 -7.43
CA PRO A 139 -12.06 -6.05 -8.53
C PRO A 139 -13.25 -5.41 -9.24
N SER A 140 -13.38 -4.10 -9.03
CA SER A 140 -14.39 -3.28 -9.67
C SER A 140 -13.77 -2.55 -10.85
N PHE A 141 -14.62 -2.07 -11.77
CA PHE A 141 -14.15 -1.20 -12.85
C PHE A 141 -13.37 0.02 -12.31
N LEU A 142 -13.76 0.53 -11.14
CA LEU A 142 -13.10 1.66 -10.48
C LEU A 142 -11.66 1.28 -10.05
N ASP A 143 -11.45 0.08 -9.53
CA ASP A 143 -10.11 -0.39 -9.15
C ASP A 143 -9.17 -0.53 -10.35
N CYS A 144 -9.72 -0.98 -11.49
CA CYS A 144 -8.97 -1.03 -12.75
C CYS A 144 -8.68 0.37 -13.32
N PHE A 145 -9.59 1.33 -13.11
CA PHE A 145 -9.44 2.70 -13.58
C PHE A 145 -8.45 3.52 -12.74
N LEU A 146 -8.31 3.19 -11.45
CA LEU A 146 -7.56 3.99 -10.47
C LEU A 146 -6.08 4.21 -10.87
N PRO A 147 -5.31 3.20 -11.33
CA PRO A 147 -3.94 3.43 -11.82
C PRO A 147 -3.86 4.42 -12.99
N PHE A 148 -4.84 4.37 -13.92
CA PHE A 148 -4.91 5.30 -15.04
C PHE A 148 -5.32 6.71 -14.60
N ALA A 149 -6.22 6.81 -13.62
CA ALA A 149 -6.59 8.09 -13.02
C ALA A 149 -5.40 8.72 -12.28
N ILE A 150 -4.62 7.94 -11.53
CA ILE A 150 -3.39 8.41 -10.88
C ILE A 150 -2.40 8.91 -11.94
N ALA A 151 -2.18 8.15 -13.02
CA ALA A 151 -1.34 8.58 -14.12
C ALA A 151 -1.88 9.88 -14.76
N GLY A 152 -3.17 9.94 -15.08
CA GLY A 152 -3.79 11.15 -15.63
C GLY A 152 -3.66 12.38 -14.72
N LEU A 153 -3.70 12.21 -13.40
CA LEU A 153 -3.53 13.27 -12.42
C LEU A 153 -2.09 13.82 -12.36
N GLU A 154 -1.10 13.12 -12.91
CA GLU A 154 0.29 13.60 -12.94
C GLU A 154 0.56 14.59 -14.09
N ILE A 155 -0.33 14.61 -15.08
CA ILE A 155 -0.18 15.44 -16.28
C ILE A 155 -0.35 16.94 -15.98
N PRO A 156 -1.42 17.41 -15.30
CA PRO A 156 -1.58 18.85 -15.06
C PRO A 156 -0.44 19.51 -14.27
N PRO A 157 0.11 18.97 -13.17
CA PRO A 157 1.20 19.63 -12.46
C PRO A 157 2.49 19.70 -13.30
N ALA A 158 2.67 18.83 -14.30
CA ALA A 158 3.77 18.96 -15.26
C ALA A 158 3.63 20.20 -16.16
N PHE A 159 2.41 20.58 -16.54
CA PHE A 159 2.15 21.81 -17.29
C PHE A 159 2.35 23.09 -16.46
N PHE A 160 2.31 22.98 -15.13
CA PHE A 160 2.53 24.11 -14.22
C PHE A 160 3.97 24.24 -13.73
N LEU A 161 4.91 23.46 -14.26
CA LEU A 161 6.31 23.60 -13.92
C LEU A 161 6.82 25.01 -14.28
N GLY A 162 7.40 25.69 -13.30
CA GLY A 162 7.82 27.09 -13.42
C GLY A 162 6.76 28.11 -12.98
N ASP A 163 5.46 27.79 -13.05
CA ASP A 163 4.39 28.59 -12.45
C ASP A 163 4.10 28.10 -11.03
N VAL A 164 4.74 28.74 -10.06
CA VAL A 164 4.71 28.34 -8.65
C VAL A 164 3.28 28.35 -8.08
N SER A 165 2.48 29.36 -8.43
CA SER A 165 1.13 29.50 -7.90
C SER A 165 0.25 28.35 -8.40
N SER A 166 0.19 28.14 -9.72
CA SER A 166 -0.63 27.08 -10.32
C SER A 166 -0.18 25.69 -9.87
N TRP A 167 1.13 25.47 -9.78
CA TRP A 167 1.71 24.21 -9.29
C TRP A 167 1.30 23.93 -7.83
N CYS A 168 1.37 24.93 -6.95
CA CYS A 168 0.95 24.81 -5.56
C CYS A 168 -0.57 24.60 -5.44
N MET A 169 -1.38 25.35 -6.18
CA MET A 169 -2.84 25.24 -6.14
C MET A 169 -3.31 23.85 -6.57
N TRP A 170 -2.70 23.28 -7.62
CA TRP A 170 -2.97 21.92 -8.02
C TRP A 170 -2.60 20.93 -6.92
N LEU A 171 -1.37 21.01 -6.38
CA LEU A 171 -0.90 20.07 -5.35
C LEU A 171 -1.73 20.15 -4.08
N ALA A 172 -2.13 21.34 -3.67
CA ALA A 172 -3.06 21.54 -2.57
C ALA A 172 -4.39 20.82 -2.81
N ALA A 173 -5.01 21.02 -3.98
CA ALA A 173 -6.26 20.36 -4.35
C ALA A 173 -6.11 18.83 -4.33
N PHE A 174 -5.00 18.31 -4.84
CA PHE A 174 -4.72 16.87 -4.82
C PHE A 174 -4.52 16.30 -3.43
N TRP A 175 -3.80 16.98 -2.55
CA TRP A 175 -3.64 16.56 -1.16
C TRP A 175 -4.98 16.56 -0.41
N LEU A 176 -5.82 17.57 -0.64
CA LEU A 176 -7.16 17.64 -0.05
C LEU A 176 -8.08 16.54 -0.60
N PHE A 177 -8.01 16.24 -1.91
CA PHE A 177 -8.73 15.12 -2.49
C PHE A 177 -8.25 13.77 -1.93
N THR A 178 -6.93 13.61 -1.74
CA THR A 178 -6.33 12.44 -1.11
C THR A 178 -6.80 12.30 0.34
N MET A 179 -6.87 13.39 1.10
CA MET A 179 -7.44 13.40 2.46
C MET A 179 -8.90 12.92 2.46
N ALA A 180 -9.72 13.38 1.51
CA ALA A 180 -11.10 12.92 1.36
C ALA A 180 -11.17 11.43 0.99
N GLY A 181 -10.32 10.98 0.06
CA GLY A 181 -10.18 9.58 -0.31
C GLY A 181 -9.82 8.70 0.88
N LEU A 182 -8.82 9.09 1.67
CA LEU A 182 -8.43 8.38 2.89
C LEU A 182 -9.56 8.32 3.94
N TRP A 183 -10.41 9.36 4.02
CA TRP A 183 -11.57 9.36 4.90
C TRP A 183 -12.63 8.37 4.44
N ILE A 184 -12.91 8.34 3.14
CA ILE A 184 -13.80 7.36 2.53
C ILE A 184 -13.25 5.95 2.77
N THR A 185 -11.97 5.70 2.49
CA THR A 185 -11.33 4.39 2.73
C THR A 185 -11.49 3.96 4.20
N GLY A 186 -11.24 4.84 5.16
CA GLY A 186 -11.42 4.54 6.58
C GLY A 186 -12.87 4.19 6.94
N LYS A 187 -13.84 4.94 6.39
CA LYS A 187 -15.28 4.72 6.63
C LYS A 187 -15.78 3.42 6.00
N TRP A 188 -15.25 3.03 4.85
CA TRP A 188 -15.69 1.87 4.06
C TRP A 188 -14.88 0.59 4.36
N SER A 189 -14.01 0.61 5.37
CA SER A 189 -13.22 -0.55 5.80
C SER A 189 -13.80 -1.15 7.09
N PRO A 190 -14.81 -2.04 7.02
CA PRO A 190 -15.39 -2.68 8.20
C PRO A 190 -14.38 -3.60 8.91
N PRO A 191 -14.58 -3.87 10.22
CA PRO A 191 -13.74 -4.80 10.97
C PRO A 191 -13.65 -6.20 10.36
N SER A 192 -14.69 -6.65 9.66
CA SER A 192 -14.74 -7.97 9.00
C SER A 192 -13.64 -8.17 7.95
N HIS A 193 -13.10 -7.11 7.35
CA HIS A 193 -11.98 -7.22 6.40
C HIS A 193 -10.72 -7.82 7.03
N PHE A 194 -10.56 -7.68 8.35
CA PHE A 194 -9.38 -8.14 9.09
C PHE A 194 -9.63 -9.48 9.83
N GLY A 195 -10.76 -10.16 9.57
CA GLY A 195 -11.09 -11.43 10.20
C GLY A 195 -11.18 -11.33 11.72
N GLU A 196 -10.52 -12.24 12.43
CA GLU A 196 -10.49 -12.28 13.91
C GLU A 196 -9.54 -11.23 14.51
N ALA A 197 -8.63 -10.66 13.70
CA ALA A 197 -7.60 -9.72 14.16
C ALA A 197 -8.14 -8.29 14.34
N ARG A 198 -9.06 -8.09 15.29
CA ARG A 198 -9.67 -6.77 15.57
C ARG A 198 -8.64 -5.68 15.89
N GLN A 199 -7.49 -6.05 16.46
CA GLN A 199 -6.39 -5.14 16.75
C GLN A 199 -5.75 -4.58 15.46
N ALA A 200 -5.63 -5.40 14.41
CA ALA A 200 -5.13 -4.98 13.11
C ALA A 200 -6.06 -3.92 12.47
N TRP A 201 -7.38 -4.09 12.60
CA TRP A 201 -8.34 -3.07 12.15
C TRP A 201 -8.19 -1.75 12.92
N GLN A 202 -7.99 -1.79 14.24
CA GLN A 202 -7.76 -0.58 15.03
C GLN A 202 -6.47 0.13 14.61
N ALA A 203 -5.39 -0.63 14.40
CA ALA A 203 -4.12 -0.10 13.89
C ALA A 203 -4.30 0.53 12.50
N PHE A 204 -5.08 -0.10 11.62
CA PHE A 204 -5.44 0.43 10.31
C PHE A 204 -6.23 1.75 10.38
N GLN A 205 -7.22 1.86 11.27
CA GLN A 205 -7.98 3.10 11.46
C GLN A 205 -7.12 4.23 12.02
N LYS A 206 -6.19 3.91 12.94
CA LYS A 206 -5.20 4.87 13.44
C LYS A 206 -4.28 5.34 12.31
N TYR A 207 -3.77 4.40 11.52
CA TYR A 207 -2.93 4.66 10.35
C TYR A 207 -3.60 5.59 9.34
N THR A 208 -4.83 5.29 8.91
CA THR A 208 -5.56 6.15 7.96
C THR A 208 -5.90 7.52 8.54
N ARG A 209 -6.16 7.63 9.86
CA ARG A 209 -6.32 8.93 10.54
C ARG A 209 -5.02 9.74 10.53
N GLU A 210 -3.89 9.11 10.86
CA GLU A 210 -2.59 9.76 10.84
C GLU A 210 -2.24 10.27 9.44
N LEU A 211 -2.47 9.46 8.39
CA LEU A 211 -2.25 9.89 7.02
C LEU A 211 -3.15 11.06 6.61
N ARG A 212 -4.45 11.04 6.97
CA ARG A 212 -5.36 12.16 6.70
C ARG A 212 -4.87 13.48 7.28
N LEU A 213 -4.35 13.44 8.50
CA LEU A 213 -3.81 14.63 9.15
C LEU A 213 -2.53 15.10 8.46
N THR A 214 -1.67 14.18 8.03
CA THR A 214 -0.45 14.53 7.26
C THR A 214 -0.81 15.14 5.92
N THR A 215 -1.69 14.50 5.14
CA THR A 215 -2.07 14.99 3.81
C THR A 215 -2.87 16.28 3.88
N GLY A 216 -3.81 16.39 4.82
CA GLY A 216 -4.56 17.63 5.07
C GLY A 216 -3.65 18.78 5.50
N GLY A 217 -2.74 18.54 6.44
CA GLY A 217 -1.77 19.55 6.90
C GLY A 217 -0.81 19.98 5.79
N GLY A 218 -0.26 19.03 5.03
CA GLY A 218 0.59 19.30 3.88
C GLY A 218 -0.15 20.07 2.77
N GLY A 219 -1.37 19.67 2.45
CA GLY A 219 -2.22 20.35 1.46
C GLY A 219 -2.53 21.79 1.84
N LEU A 220 -2.86 22.05 3.11
CA LEU A 220 -3.09 23.42 3.59
C LEU A 220 -1.81 24.27 3.56
N ALA A 221 -0.67 23.71 3.96
CA ALA A 221 0.60 24.42 3.91
C ALA A 221 1.03 24.78 2.48
N VAL A 222 0.85 23.86 1.52
CA VAL A 222 1.10 24.12 0.09
C VAL A 222 0.11 25.13 -0.47
N LEU A 223 -1.16 25.08 -0.07
CA LEU A 223 -2.17 26.08 -0.44
C LEU A 223 -1.74 27.49 -0.02
N VAL A 224 -1.27 27.65 1.22
CA VAL A 224 -0.76 28.92 1.72
C VAL A 224 0.43 29.40 0.88
N CYS A 225 1.38 28.51 0.54
CA CYS A 225 2.50 28.86 -0.33
C CYS A 225 2.02 29.32 -1.72
N GLY A 226 1.01 28.67 -2.29
CA GLY A 226 0.43 29.05 -3.58
C GLY A 226 -0.26 30.41 -3.55
N LEU A 227 -1.04 30.69 -2.50
CA LEU A 227 -1.71 31.99 -2.31
C LEU A 227 -0.70 33.13 -2.10
N LEU A 228 0.39 32.86 -1.37
CA LEU A 228 1.47 33.85 -1.17
C LEU A 228 2.26 34.09 -2.47
N ALA A 229 2.56 33.04 -3.23
CA ALA A 229 3.19 33.17 -4.55
C ALA A 229 2.32 33.98 -5.52
N ALA A 230 0.99 33.78 -5.49
CA ALA A 230 0.05 34.57 -6.31
C ALA A 230 0.00 36.05 -5.91
N GLY A 231 0.19 36.36 -4.62
CA GLY A 231 0.17 37.73 -4.09
C GLY A 231 1.51 38.46 -4.23
N ASP A 232 2.62 37.74 -4.35
CA ASP A 232 3.98 38.30 -4.40
C ASP A 232 4.86 37.64 -5.48
N PRO A 233 4.69 38.04 -6.75
CA PRO A 233 5.40 37.47 -7.89
C PRO A 233 6.93 37.64 -7.84
N TRP A 234 7.42 38.64 -7.09
CA TRP A 234 8.86 38.92 -7.00
C TRP A 234 9.62 37.83 -6.21
N HIS A 235 8.92 37.08 -5.37
CA HIS A 235 9.50 36.04 -4.52
C HIS A 235 9.05 34.63 -4.91
N GLU A 236 8.63 34.41 -6.15
CA GLU A 236 8.18 33.10 -6.65
C GLU A 236 9.17 31.97 -6.35
N THR A 237 10.48 32.20 -6.54
CA THR A 237 11.50 31.18 -6.27
C THR A 237 11.53 30.78 -4.79
N LEU A 238 11.34 31.73 -3.87
CA LEU A 238 11.30 31.46 -2.44
C LEU A 238 10.06 30.64 -2.08
N TRP A 239 8.88 31.05 -2.56
CA TRP A 239 7.64 30.33 -2.29
C TRP A 239 7.62 28.94 -2.92
N GLY A 240 8.18 28.79 -4.12
CA GLY A 240 8.29 27.51 -4.81
C GLY A 240 9.24 26.54 -4.14
N THR A 241 10.38 27.02 -3.63
CA THR A 241 11.32 26.18 -2.86
C THR A 241 10.74 25.79 -1.50
N LEU A 242 10.05 26.70 -0.81
CA LEU A 242 9.35 26.40 0.43
C LEU A 242 8.23 25.37 0.22
N ALA A 243 7.41 25.55 -0.82
CA ALA A 243 6.35 24.61 -1.17
C ALA A 243 6.92 23.22 -1.47
N ALA A 244 8.01 23.13 -2.26
CA ALA A 244 8.69 21.87 -2.51
C ALA A 244 9.18 21.20 -1.22
N ALA A 245 9.79 21.96 -0.30
CA ALA A 245 10.23 21.43 1.00
C ALA A 245 9.05 20.90 1.83
N VAL A 246 7.92 21.59 1.86
CA VAL A 246 6.69 21.14 2.52
C VAL A 246 6.17 19.83 1.91
N VAL A 247 6.14 19.75 0.57
CA VAL A 247 5.71 18.53 -0.14
C VAL A 247 6.64 17.36 0.17
N LEU A 248 7.95 17.57 0.10
CA LEU A 248 8.95 16.53 0.40
C LEU A 248 8.86 16.05 1.86
N GLY A 249 8.70 16.97 2.82
CA GLY A 249 8.47 16.62 4.22
C GLY A 249 7.18 15.82 4.43
N THR A 250 6.11 16.19 3.71
CA THR A 250 4.83 15.47 3.71
C THR A 250 4.99 14.05 3.16
N VAL A 251 5.66 13.91 2.01
CA VAL A 251 5.95 12.60 1.38
C VAL A 251 6.79 11.72 2.31
N ALA A 252 7.88 12.25 2.87
CA ALA A 252 8.73 11.51 3.80
C ALA A 252 7.93 11.00 5.00
N MET A 253 7.05 11.83 5.56
CA MET A 253 6.20 11.45 6.68
C MET A 253 5.14 10.40 6.30
N ILE A 254 4.58 10.47 5.09
CA ILE A 254 3.65 9.45 4.58
C ILE A 254 4.37 8.11 4.42
N VAL A 255 5.53 8.08 3.77
CA VAL A 255 6.33 6.86 3.59
C VAL A 255 6.70 6.26 4.94
N TYR A 256 7.23 7.08 5.86
CA TYR A 256 7.60 6.63 7.20
C TYR A 256 6.42 6.01 7.95
N ARG A 257 5.27 6.71 7.99
CA ARG A 257 4.06 6.21 8.66
C ARG A 257 3.52 4.94 8.01
N THR A 258 3.62 4.85 6.69
CA THR A 258 3.16 3.69 5.92
C THR A 258 3.99 2.46 6.25
N GLU A 259 5.32 2.55 6.20
CA GLU A 259 6.22 1.45 6.56
C GLU A 259 6.01 0.98 8.02
N MET A 260 5.99 1.91 8.96
CA MET A 260 5.81 1.58 10.39
C MET A 260 4.47 0.92 10.69
N ARG A 261 3.36 1.47 10.14
CA ARG A 261 2.01 0.94 10.38
C ARG A 261 1.75 -0.33 9.59
N ALA A 262 2.29 -0.46 8.38
CA ALA A 262 2.23 -1.71 7.64
C ALA A 262 2.94 -2.82 8.41
N ALA A 263 4.16 -2.59 8.91
CA ALA A 263 4.88 -3.57 9.71
C ALA A 263 4.11 -3.99 10.97
N GLU A 264 3.52 -3.03 11.69
CA GLU A 264 2.64 -3.30 12.85
C GLU A 264 1.44 -4.18 12.47
N ILE A 265 0.77 -3.88 11.36
CA ILE A 265 -0.36 -4.68 10.86
C ILE A 265 0.09 -6.10 10.48
N HIS A 266 1.24 -6.25 9.81
CA HIS A 266 1.78 -7.57 9.44
C HIS A 266 2.14 -8.42 10.68
N ALA A 267 2.64 -7.77 11.74
CA ALA A 267 2.98 -8.45 12.99
C ALA A 267 1.76 -9.11 13.65
N TYR A 268 0.57 -8.49 13.57
CA TYR A 268 -0.68 -9.11 14.06
C TYR A 268 -1.05 -10.40 13.33
N PHE A 269 -0.54 -10.63 12.12
CA PHE A 269 -0.71 -11.87 11.36
C PHE A 269 0.49 -12.83 11.48
N GLY A 270 1.42 -12.58 12.41
CA GLY A 270 2.62 -13.40 12.60
C GLY A 270 3.61 -13.30 11.43
N VAL A 271 3.57 -12.20 10.66
CA VAL A 271 4.54 -11.90 9.60
C VAL A 271 5.50 -10.83 10.11
N SER A 272 6.72 -11.22 10.43
CA SER A 272 7.77 -10.28 10.80
C SER A 272 8.35 -9.64 9.54
N ARG A 273 8.00 -8.38 9.29
CA ARG A 273 8.60 -7.54 8.24
C ARG A 273 9.35 -6.40 8.92
N PRO A 274 10.69 -6.30 8.78
CA PRO A 274 11.43 -5.15 9.26
C PRO A 274 10.93 -3.88 8.55
N PRO A 275 10.79 -2.75 9.24
CA PRO A 275 10.56 -1.48 8.56
C PRO A 275 11.80 -1.15 7.72
N PHE A 276 11.62 -0.75 6.45
CA PHE A 276 12.69 -0.30 5.54
C PHE A 276 13.74 -1.35 5.12
N ASN A 277 13.28 -2.53 4.69
CA ASN A 277 14.13 -3.53 4.02
C ASN A 277 14.50 -3.17 2.58
#